data_AF-A0A2A4QWC5-F1
#
_entry.id   AF-A0A2A4QWC5-F1
#
_cell.length_a   1.000
_cell.length_b   1.000
_cell.length_c   1.000
_cell.angle_alpha   90.00
_cell.angle_beta   90.00
_cell.angle_gamma   90.00
#
_symmetry.space_group_name_H-M   'P 1'
#
loop_
_entity.id
_entity.type
_entity.pdbx_description
1 polymer ?
#
loop_
_entity_poly.entity_id
_entity_poly.type
_entity_poly.pdbx_seq_one_letter_code
_entity_poly.pdbx_strand_id
1 'polypeptide(L)'
;MQIPKILGDVTDQDTEFTAGLKKYQEFLFIGLCGFGLLILFVIVLSFSGGAQGTWRYAICKVFLERYVEYPPSLRILTAGEKQTSAQIGYMSTNAYGSRESELMECFYSITEDGVRLNSVTIERVPIEMEVIETFNTTIDSIIGQESLDRTLPPRLPTDLNDLKQDE
;
A
#
# COMPACT_ATOMS: atom_id res chain seq x y z
N MET A 1 88.26 4.00 24.48
CA MET A 1 87.14 4.90 24.13
C MET A 1 85.99 4.01 23.67
N GLN A 2 85.03 3.73 24.56
CA GLN A 2 83.88 2.85 24.32
C GLN A 2 82.63 3.73 24.21
N ILE A 3 81.90 3.60 23.11
CA ILE A 3 80.64 4.31 22.87
C ILE A 3 79.51 3.37 23.34
N PRO A 4 78.65 3.78 24.29
CA PRO A 4 77.55 2.96 24.73
C PRO A 4 76.46 2.87 23.65
N LYS A 5 76.06 1.64 23.31
CA LYS A 5 74.88 1.35 22.50
C LYS A 5 73.63 1.64 23.33
N ILE A 6 72.97 2.76 23.04
CA ILE A 6 71.58 3.01 23.42
C ILE A 6 70.72 2.68 22.20
N LEU A 7 70.44 1.39 22.00
CA LEU A 7 69.37 0.93 21.11
C LEU A 7 68.32 0.27 22.02
N GLY A 8 67.56 1.12 22.70
CA GLY A 8 66.37 0.70 23.43
C GLY A 8 65.20 0.59 22.45
N ASP A 9 64.84 -0.64 22.13
CA ASP A 9 63.47 -1.16 22.21
C ASP A 9 62.33 -0.22 21.78
N VAL A 10 62.29 0.10 20.48
CA VAL A 10 61.16 0.84 19.86
C VAL A 10 60.11 -0.13 19.27
N THR A 11 60.37 -1.44 19.26
CA THR A 11 59.57 -2.40 18.49
C THR A 11 58.33 -2.95 19.21
N ASP A 12 58.23 -2.87 20.53
CA ASP A 12 57.09 -3.43 21.28
C ASP A 12 55.88 -2.49 21.39
N GLN A 13 56.04 -1.19 21.18
CA GLN A 13 54.92 -0.24 21.29
C GLN A 13 54.00 -0.26 20.06
N ASP A 14 54.52 -0.70 18.91
CA ASP A 14 53.78 -0.71 17.63
C ASP A 14 52.83 -1.92 17.49
N THR A 15 53.10 -3.02 18.21
CA THR A 15 52.30 -4.25 18.13
C THR A 15 50.99 -4.14 18.92
N GLU A 16 50.97 -3.44 20.05
CA GLU A 16 49.72 -3.20 20.79
C GLU A 16 48.78 -2.24 20.05
N PHE A 17 49.33 -1.25 19.33
CA PHE A 17 48.53 -0.29 18.57
C PHE A 17 47.86 -0.92 17.34
N THR A 18 48.56 -1.81 16.63
CA THR A 18 48.02 -2.50 15.45
C THR A 18 46.93 -3.53 15.81
N ALA A 19 47.02 -4.17 16.98
CA ALA A 19 45.97 -5.06 17.49
C ALA A 19 44.66 -4.31 17.81
N GLY A 20 44.75 -3.09 18.35
CA GLY A 20 43.59 -2.22 18.62
C GLY A 20 42.86 -1.79 17.34
N LEU A 21 43.61 -1.40 16.31
CA LEU A 21 43.05 -0.97 15.02
C LEU A 21 42.28 -2.09 14.31
N LYS A 22 42.80 -3.33 14.32
CA LYS A 22 42.13 -4.47 13.69
C LYS A 22 40.77 -4.77 14.34
N LYS A 23 40.71 -4.68 15.67
CA LYS A 23 39.47 -4.91 16.44
C LYS A 23 38.42 -3.83 16.13
N TYR A 24 38.83 -2.57 16.01
CA TYR A 24 37.93 -1.48 15.63
C TYR A 24 37.40 -1.65 14.20
N GLN A 25 38.27 -2.08 13.27
CA GLN A 25 37.88 -2.36 11.89
C GLN A 25 36.81 -3.46 11.80
N GLU A 26 36.94 -4.56 12.54
CA GLU A 26 35.94 -5.64 12.55
C GLU A 26 34.57 -5.18 13.09
N PHE A 27 34.55 -4.38 14.17
CA PHE A 27 33.29 -3.80 14.67
C PHE A 27 32.64 -2.84 13.67
N LEU A 28 33.44 -2.06 12.95
CA LEU A 28 32.95 -1.11 11.95
C LEU A 28 32.31 -1.85 10.75
N PHE A 29 32.91 -2.96 10.30
CA PHE A 29 32.33 -3.80 9.23
C PHE A 29 31.00 -4.44 9.64
N ILE A 30 30.90 -4.99 10.86
CA ILE A 30 29.65 -5.58 11.35
C ILE A 30 28.56 -4.51 11.47
N GLY A 31 28.91 -3.31 11.96
CA GLY A 31 28.00 -2.17 12.04
C GLY A 31 27.48 -1.73 10.67
N LEU A 32 28.37 -1.62 9.67
CA LEU A 32 28.01 -1.27 8.30
C LEU A 32 27.08 -2.30 7.64
N CYS A 33 27.39 -3.59 7.80
CA CYS A 33 26.54 -4.67 7.27
C CYS A 33 25.16 -4.69 7.93
N GLY A 34 25.10 -4.55 9.26
CA GLY A 34 23.83 -4.50 10.00
C GLY A 34 22.98 -3.30 9.60
N PHE A 35 23.60 -2.12 9.47
CA PHE A 35 22.92 -0.91 9.02
C PHE A 35 22.42 -1.03 7.58
N GLY A 36 23.22 -1.62 6.68
CA GLY A 36 22.82 -1.89 5.30
C GLY A 36 21.59 -2.79 5.19
N LEU A 37 21.53 -3.87 5.98
CA LEU A 37 20.36 -4.76 6.02
C LEU A 37 19.10 -4.06 6.56
N LEU A 38 19.25 -3.19 7.56
CA LEU A 38 18.13 -2.42 8.10
C LEU A 38 17.55 -1.46 7.05
N ILE A 39 18.41 -0.76 6.31
CA ILE A 39 17.96 0.10 5.20
C ILE A 39 17.24 -0.72 4.14
N LEU A 40 17.81 -1.86 3.72
CA LEU A 40 17.18 -2.72 2.72
C LEU A 40 15.80 -3.20 3.18
N PHE A 41 15.67 -3.59 4.45
CA PHE A 41 14.39 -4.02 5.03
C PHE A 41 13.34 -2.91 5.01
N VAL A 42 13.70 -1.67 5.37
CA VAL A 42 12.80 -0.52 5.32
C VAL A 42 12.36 -0.21 3.88
N ILE A 43 13.26 -0.32 2.92
CA ILE A 43 12.94 -0.15 1.49
C ILE A 43 11.93 -1.20 1.06
N VAL A 44 12.20 -2.49 1.31
CA VAL A 44 11.30 -3.59 0.93
C VAL A 44 9.91 -3.43 1.56
N LEU A 45 9.82 -3.06 2.84
CA LEU A 45 8.54 -2.76 3.49
C LEU A 45 7.81 -1.59 2.85
N SER A 46 8.54 -0.53 2.47
CA SER A 46 7.94 0.66 1.84
C SER A 46 7.36 0.35 0.45
N PHE A 47 7.96 -0.56 -0.31
CA PHE A 47 7.44 -1.00 -1.61
C PHE A 47 6.29 -2.02 -1.50
N SER A 48 6.13 -2.69 -0.36
CA SER A 48 5.06 -3.67 -0.14
C SER A 48 3.68 -3.06 0.14
N GLY A 49 3.61 -1.75 0.41
CA GLY A 49 2.34 -1.03 0.57
C GLY A 49 1.64 -0.88 -0.78
N GLY A 50 0.51 -1.57 -0.96
CA GLY A 50 -0.37 -1.36 -2.12
C GLY A 50 -0.76 0.11 -2.26
N ALA A 51 -1.03 0.54 -3.49
CA ALA A 51 -1.48 1.91 -3.74
C ALA A 51 -2.75 2.20 -2.91
N GLN A 52 -2.73 3.28 -2.14
CA GLN A 52 -3.87 3.68 -1.32
C GLN A 52 -4.73 4.70 -2.05
N GLY A 53 -6.04 4.47 -2.07
CA GLY A 53 -7.05 5.38 -2.60
C GLY A 53 -7.48 6.43 -1.58
N THR A 54 -8.31 7.38 -2.03
CA THR A 54 -8.93 8.36 -1.14
C THR A 54 -10.14 7.79 -0.42
N TRP A 55 -10.76 8.59 0.45
CA TRP A 55 -12.02 8.23 1.09
C TRP A 55 -13.15 7.97 0.06
N ARG A 56 -13.08 8.58 -1.14
CA ARG A 56 -14.10 8.42 -2.19
C ARG A 56 -14.16 6.98 -2.65
N TYR A 57 -13.01 6.41 -3.03
CA TYR A 57 -12.89 5.00 -3.37
C TYR A 57 -13.45 4.11 -2.27
N ALA A 58 -13.09 4.36 -1.02
CA ALA A 58 -13.53 3.51 0.08
C ALA A 58 -15.05 3.57 0.31
N ILE A 59 -15.68 4.75 0.24
CA ILE A 59 -17.15 4.86 0.30
C ILE A 59 -17.79 4.12 -0.87
N CYS A 60 -17.27 4.30 -2.09
CA CYS A 60 -17.78 3.62 -3.28
C CYS A 60 -17.66 2.09 -3.13
N LYS A 61 -16.52 1.60 -2.62
CA LYS A 61 -16.28 0.19 -2.34
C LYS A 61 -17.28 -0.37 -1.33
N VAL A 62 -17.50 0.31 -0.21
CA VAL A 62 -18.47 -0.13 0.80
C VAL A 62 -19.90 -0.12 0.25
N PHE A 63 -20.25 0.86 -0.59
CA PHE A 63 -21.54 0.88 -1.29
C PHE A 63 -21.70 -0.37 -2.18
N LEU A 64 -20.68 -0.69 -2.97
CA LEU A 64 -20.66 -1.85 -3.85
C LEU A 64 -20.80 -3.17 -3.08
N GLU A 65 -20.04 -3.34 -2.00
CA GLU A 65 -20.10 -4.52 -1.15
C GLU A 65 -21.48 -4.73 -0.53
N ARG A 66 -22.23 -3.65 -0.27
CA ARG A 66 -23.59 -3.71 0.23
C ARG A 66 -24.64 -3.92 -0.87
N TYR A 67 -24.36 -3.47 -2.08
CA TYR A 67 -25.27 -3.56 -3.22
C TYR A 67 -25.28 -4.95 -3.86
N VAL A 68 -24.12 -5.62 -3.93
CA VAL A 68 -23.98 -6.93 -4.58
C VAL A 68 -24.50 -8.06 -3.69
N GLU A 69 -25.26 -9.00 -4.27
CA GLU A 69 -25.90 -10.12 -3.56
C GLU A 69 -24.89 -11.06 -2.90
N TYR A 70 -23.73 -11.29 -3.52
CA TYR A 70 -22.66 -12.19 -3.04
C TYR A 70 -21.31 -11.46 -2.87
N PRO A 71 -21.12 -10.69 -1.78
CA PRO A 71 -19.90 -9.91 -1.55
C PRO A 71 -18.59 -10.73 -1.57
N PRO A 72 -18.52 -11.98 -1.06
CA PRO A 72 -17.29 -12.77 -1.12
C PRO A 72 -16.84 -13.14 -2.54
N SER A 73 -17.75 -13.08 -3.53
CA SER A 73 -17.43 -13.34 -4.93
C SER A 73 -16.90 -12.10 -5.67
N LEU A 74 -17.02 -10.94 -5.03
CA LEU A 74 -16.66 -9.65 -5.61
C LEU A 74 -15.15 -9.53 -5.76
N ARG A 75 -14.69 -9.27 -6.98
CA ARG A 75 -13.28 -8.98 -7.28
C ARG A 75 -13.17 -7.62 -7.93
N ILE A 76 -12.53 -6.67 -7.26
CA ILE A 76 -12.24 -5.35 -7.82
C ILE A 76 -11.08 -5.52 -8.82
N LEU A 77 -11.32 -5.20 -10.09
CA LEU A 77 -10.34 -5.32 -11.18
C LEU A 77 -9.59 -4.01 -11.39
N THR A 78 -10.34 -2.91 -11.38
CA THR A 78 -9.80 -1.57 -11.64
C THR A 78 -10.46 -0.56 -10.71
N ALA A 79 -9.71 0.47 -10.34
CA ALA A 79 -10.23 1.59 -9.58
C ALA A 79 -9.62 2.88 -10.10
N GLY A 80 -10.45 3.91 -10.19
CA GLY A 80 -10.05 5.25 -10.60
C GLY A 80 -10.77 6.31 -9.78
N GLU A 81 -10.09 7.40 -9.48
CA GLU A 81 -10.68 8.51 -8.72
C GLU A 81 -10.53 9.81 -9.52
N LYS A 82 -11.60 10.60 -9.52
CA LYS A 82 -11.65 11.98 -10.00
C LYS A 82 -11.99 12.89 -8.80
N GLN A 83 -11.96 14.20 -9.03
CA GLN A 83 -12.21 15.18 -7.97
C GLN A 83 -13.59 15.02 -7.30
N THR A 84 -14.61 14.64 -8.07
CA THR A 84 -16.01 14.53 -7.63
C THR A 84 -16.62 13.16 -7.91
N SER A 85 -15.82 12.18 -8.37
CA SER A 85 -16.33 10.83 -8.61
C SER A 85 -15.28 9.76 -8.36
N ALA A 86 -15.73 8.54 -8.08
CA ALA A 86 -14.91 7.34 -8.04
C ALA A 86 -15.51 6.33 -9.01
N GLN A 87 -14.65 5.56 -9.68
CA GLN A 87 -15.01 4.53 -10.63
C GLN A 87 -14.38 3.22 -10.18
N ILE A 88 -15.18 2.15 -10.14
CA ILE A 88 -14.74 0.82 -9.75
C ILE A 88 -15.20 -0.16 -10.83
N GLY A 89 -14.24 -0.78 -11.51
CA GLY A 89 -14.50 -1.95 -12.33
C GLY A 89 -14.37 -3.20 -11.48
N TYR A 90 -15.43 -4.01 -11.44
CA TYR A 90 -15.46 -5.22 -10.63
C TYR A 90 -16.00 -6.41 -11.43
N MET A 91 -15.70 -7.60 -10.94
CA MET A 91 -16.26 -8.85 -11.40
C MET A 91 -17.09 -9.46 -10.28
N SER A 92 -18.33 -9.81 -10.57
CA SER A 92 -19.24 -10.48 -9.64
C SER A 92 -19.62 -11.86 -10.19
N THR A 93 -20.00 -12.78 -9.30
CA THR A 93 -20.54 -14.09 -9.71
C THR A 93 -22.02 -14.12 -9.38
N ASN A 94 -22.86 -14.35 -10.38
CA ASN A 94 -24.30 -14.46 -10.18
C ASN A 94 -24.69 -15.83 -9.58
N ALA A 95 -25.97 -16.01 -9.24
CA ALA A 95 -26.48 -17.25 -8.65
C ALA A 95 -26.29 -18.50 -9.56
N TYR A 96 -26.05 -18.31 -10.86
CA TYR A 96 -25.80 -19.38 -11.82
C TYR A 96 -24.30 -19.70 -11.99
N GLY A 97 -23.42 -19.01 -11.26
CA GLY A 97 -21.97 -19.17 -11.39
C GLY A 97 -21.37 -18.45 -12.60
N SER A 98 -22.15 -17.65 -13.34
CA SER A 98 -21.62 -16.81 -14.42
C SER A 98 -20.88 -15.62 -13.81
N ARG A 99 -19.72 -15.30 -14.38
CA ARG A 99 -18.91 -14.14 -13.99
C ARG A 99 -19.21 -12.99 -14.93
N GLU A 100 -19.63 -11.87 -14.37
CA GLU A 100 -19.96 -10.66 -15.11
C GLU A 100 -19.01 -9.56 -14.67
N SER A 101 -18.49 -8.82 -15.65
CA SER A 101 -17.63 -7.65 -15.40
C SER A 101 -18.48 -6.42 -15.56
N GLU A 102 -18.52 -5.59 -14.52
CA GLU A 102 -19.36 -4.41 -14.45
C GLU A 102 -18.53 -3.18 -14.04
N LEU A 103 -18.95 -2.02 -14.52
CA LEU A 103 -18.38 -0.72 -14.17
C LEU A 103 -19.38 0.07 -13.32
N MET A 104 -18.98 0.38 -12.08
CA MET A 104 -19.74 1.26 -11.20
C MET A 104 -19.06 2.64 -11.09
N GLU A 105 -19.86 3.70 -11.16
CA GLU A 105 -19.41 5.08 -10.95
C GLU A 105 -20.20 5.72 -9.81
N CYS A 106 -19.49 6.23 -8.82
CA CYS A 106 -20.03 6.97 -7.68
C CYS A 106 -19.76 8.46 -7.85
N PHE A 107 -20.79 9.30 -7.83
CA PHE A 107 -20.66 10.76 -7.89
C PHE A 107 -20.95 11.38 -6.53
N TYR A 108 -20.08 12.28 -6.08
CA TYR A 108 -20.15 12.89 -4.76
C TYR A 108 -20.49 14.37 -4.86
N SER A 109 -21.28 14.85 -3.91
CA SER A 109 -21.43 16.26 -3.59
C SER A 109 -20.82 16.54 -2.22
N ILE A 110 -20.02 17.60 -2.13
CA ILE A 110 -19.46 18.07 -0.86
C ILE A 110 -20.30 19.30 -0.48
N THR A 111 -21.05 19.16 0.61
CA THR A 111 -21.90 20.20 1.19
C THR A 111 -21.33 20.67 2.52
N GLU A 112 -21.84 21.77 3.07
CA GLU A 112 -21.45 22.22 4.42
C GLU A 112 -21.74 21.16 5.50
N ASP A 113 -22.82 20.38 5.30
CA ASP A 113 -23.24 19.29 6.18
C ASP A 113 -22.39 18.01 6.04
N GLY A 114 -21.42 17.99 5.13
CA GLY A 114 -20.53 16.85 4.90
C GLY A 114 -20.59 16.30 3.47
N VAL A 115 -20.15 15.05 3.34
CA VAL A 115 -20.04 14.35 2.07
C VAL A 115 -21.31 13.56 1.81
N ARG A 116 -21.89 13.70 0.61
CA ARG A 116 -23.03 12.89 0.19
C ARG A 116 -22.76 12.23 -1.16
N LEU A 117 -23.28 11.02 -1.31
CA LEU A 117 -23.37 10.33 -2.58
C LEU A 117 -24.60 10.88 -3.33
N ASN A 118 -24.37 11.52 -4.48
CA ASN A 118 -25.40 12.21 -5.26
C ASN A 118 -26.05 11.26 -6.28
N SER A 119 -25.23 10.48 -6.97
CA SER A 119 -25.71 9.46 -7.90
C SER A 119 -24.73 8.31 -7.98
N VAL A 120 -25.26 7.12 -8.24
CA VAL A 120 -24.48 5.92 -8.55
C VAL A 120 -25.01 5.34 -9.85
N THR A 121 -24.10 4.95 -10.74
CA THR A 121 -24.45 4.23 -11.97
C THR A 121 -23.71 2.90 -12.00
N ILE A 122 -24.39 1.85 -12.46
CA ILE A 122 -23.78 0.54 -12.76
C ILE A 122 -24.10 0.25 -14.21
N GLU A 123 -23.09 0.03 -15.04
CA GLU A 123 -23.27 -0.13 -16.50
C GLU A 123 -24.11 0.99 -17.13
N ARG A 124 -23.89 2.23 -16.65
CA ARG A 124 -24.61 3.45 -17.05
C ARG A 124 -26.11 3.46 -16.68
N VAL A 125 -26.57 2.49 -15.91
CA VAL A 125 -27.93 2.47 -15.34
C VAL A 125 -27.88 3.14 -13.96
N PRO A 126 -28.64 4.23 -13.72
CA PRO A 126 -28.65 4.89 -12.43
C PRO A 126 -29.38 4.03 -11.38
N ILE A 127 -28.82 3.99 -10.17
CA ILE A 127 -29.45 3.34 -9.01
C ILE A 127 -30.55 4.24 -8.44
N GLU A 128 -31.59 3.62 -7.87
CA GLU A 128 -32.69 4.31 -7.22
C GLU A 128 -32.21 5.20 -6.07
N MET A 129 -32.77 6.41 -6.00
CA MET A 129 -32.36 7.42 -5.02
C MET A 129 -32.60 6.96 -3.57
N GLU A 130 -33.65 6.17 -3.31
CA GLU A 130 -33.97 5.66 -1.98
C GLU A 130 -32.83 4.81 -1.38
N VAL A 131 -32.19 3.98 -2.22
CA VAL A 131 -31.04 3.17 -1.80
C VAL A 131 -29.85 4.06 -1.46
N ILE A 132 -29.63 5.10 -2.26
CA ILE A 132 -28.54 6.08 -2.07
C ILE A 132 -28.77 6.91 -0.80
N GLU A 133 -29.99 7.38 -0.58
CA GLU A 133 -30.37 8.14 0.62
C GLU A 133 -30.21 7.31 1.90
N THR A 134 -30.63 6.04 1.86
CA THR A 134 -30.43 5.11 2.98
C THR A 134 -28.94 4.93 3.26
N PHE A 135 -28.12 4.77 2.23
CA PHE A 135 -26.67 4.64 2.39
C PHE A 135 -26.01 5.92 2.91
N ASN A 136 -26.45 7.10 2.45
CA ASN A 136 -25.94 8.40 2.89
C ASN A 136 -26.00 8.58 4.41
N THR A 137 -26.99 7.98 5.10
CA THR A 137 -27.07 8.02 6.57
C THR A 137 -25.89 7.34 7.28
N THR A 138 -25.16 6.47 6.57
CA THR A 138 -24.02 5.70 7.12
C THR A 138 -22.66 6.28 6.74
N ILE A 139 -22.60 7.21 5.80
CA ILE A 139 -21.34 7.74 5.24
C ILE A 139 -20.47 8.37 6.33
N ASP A 140 -21.03 9.19 7.20
CA ASP A 140 -20.26 9.87 8.25
C ASP A 140 -19.61 8.87 9.21
N SER A 141 -20.31 7.76 9.49
CA SER A 141 -19.78 6.67 10.30
C SER A 141 -18.66 5.90 9.60
N ILE A 142 -18.71 5.78 8.27
CA ILE A 142 -17.67 5.13 7.46
C ILE A 142 -16.42 6.01 7.40
N ILE A 143 -16.57 7.32 7.15
CA ILE A 143 -15.45 8.26 7.06
C ILE A 143 -14.70 8.38 8.39
N GLY A 144 -15.44 8.36 9.51
CA GLY A 144 -14.85 8.44 10.85
C GLY A 144 -14.03 7.22 11.28
N GLN A 145 -14.10 6.10 10.55
CA GLN A 145 -13.30 4.91 10.86
C GLN A 145 -11.88 5.03 10.31
N GLU A 146 -10.90 4.96 11.20
CA GLU A 146 -9.48 4.94 10.84
C GLU A 146 -9.10 3.66 10.07
N SER A 147 -9.80 2.55 10.32
CA SER A 147 -9.55 1.23 9.72
C SER A 147 -10.21 1.01 8.37
N LEU A 148 -10.64 2.08 7.68
CA LEU A 148 -11.32 1.94 6.41
C LEU A 148 -10.34 1.44 5.34
N ASP A 149 -10.66 0.30 4.71
CA ASP A 149 -9.79 -0.28 3.68
C ASP A 149 -9.80 0.60 2.42
N ARG A 150 -8.65 1.24 2.18
CA ARG A 150 -8.38 2.11 1.03
C ARG A 150 -7.43 1.45 0.04
N THR A 151 -7.13 0.17 0.19
CA THR A 151 -6.23 -0.53 -0.72
C THR A 151 -6.86 -0.60 -2.11
N LEU A 152 -6.21 0.04 -3.08
CA LEU A 152 -6.59 -0.06 -4.47
C LEU A 152 -6.23 -1.45 -4.99
N PRO A 153 -6.96 -1.97 -5.99
CA PRO A 153 -6.58 -3.21 -6.66
C PRO A 153 -5.16 -3.07 -7.23
N PRO A 154 -4.41 -4.18 -7.32
CA PRO A 154 -3.14 -4.18 -8.01
C PRO A 154 -3.34 -3.69 -9.44
N ARG A 155 -2.36 -2.95 -9.96
CA ARG A 155 -2.41 -2.50 -11.36
C ARG A 155 -2.38 -3.73 -12.25
N LEU A 156 -3.16 -3.70 -13.33
CA LEU A 156 -3.06 -4.70 -14.37
C LEU A 156 -1.61 -4.72 -14.89
N PRO A 157 -1.04 -5.91 -15.11
CA PRO A 157 0.28 -6.05 -15.68
C PRO A 157 0.36 -5.29 -17.00
N THR A 158 1.38 -4.44 -17.16
CA THR A 158 1.58 -3.70 -18.42
C THR A 158 2.23 -4.55 -19.50
N ASP A 159 2.90 -5.63 -19.08
CA ASP A 159 3.70 -6.47 -19.95
C ASP A 159 3.34 -7.96 -19.81
N LEU A 160 3.50 -8.70 -20.91
CA LEU A 160 3.21 -10.15 -20.96
C LEU A 160 4.08 -10.96 -19.98
N ASN A 161 5.23 -10.41 -19.57
CA ASN A 161 6.14 -11.06 -18.62
C ASN A 161 5.60 -11.04 -17.18
N ASP A 162 4.77 -10.04 -16.84
CA ASP A 162 4.17 -9.94 -15.51
C ASP A 162 3.05 -10.97 -15.33
N LEU A 163 2.36 -11.35 -16.42
CA LEU A 163 1.31 -12.40 -16.42
C LEU A 163 1.83 -13.80 -16.07
N LYS A 164 3.14 -14.06 -16.17
CA LYS A 164 3.72 -15.38 -15.87
C LYS A 164 3.91 -15.63 -14.36
N GLN A 165 3.65 -14.65 -13.51
CA GLN A 165 3.93 -14.75 -12.07
C GLN A 165 2.76 -15.27 -11.22
N ASP A 166 1.56 -15.45 -11.82
CA ASP A 166 0.31 -15.76 -11.09
C ASP A 166 -0.24 -17.20 -11.34
N GLU A 167 0.52 -18.10 -11.98
CA GLU A 167 0.24 -19.56 -12.07
C GLU A 167 0.96 -20.34 -10.95
#